data_AF-A0A965BEX1-F1
#
_entry.id   AF-A0A965BEX1-F1
#
_cell.length_a   1.000
_cell.length_b   1.000
_cell.length_c   1.000
_cell.angle_alpha   90.00
_cell.angle_beta   90.00
_cell.angle_gamma   90.00
#
_symmetry.space_group_name_H-M   'P 1'
#
loop_
_entity.id
_entity.type
_entity.pdbx_description
1 polymer ?
#
loop_
_entity_poly.entity_id
_entity_poly.type
_entity_poly.pdbx_seq_one_letter_code
_entity_poly.pdbx_strand_id
1 'polypeptide(L)'
;MSEDANLIRSSSVMGLGTIISRATGLIRNLLLVAALGTGLLGDAFNVANTTPNIIYNLLIGGALSAVFVPLIVQSFRQEDGGSAY
;
A
#
# COMPACT_ATOMS: atom_id res chain seq x y z
N MET A 1 31.40 -5.43 -3.83
CA MET A 1 31.28 -5.97 -5.20
C MET A 1 30.12 -6.96 -5.36
N SER A 2 29.93 -7.98 -4.51
CA SER A 2 28.76 -8.90 -4.58
C SER A 2 27.49 -8.37 -3.91
N GLU A 3 27.63 -7.53 -2.89
CA GLU A 3 26.51 -6.90 -2.17
C GLU A 3 25.82 -5.83 -3.03
N ASP A 4 26.60 -5.01 -3.72
CA ASP A 4 26.12 -3.99 -4.67
C ASP A 4 25.31 -4.62 -5.81
N ALA A 5 25.78 -5.74 -6.36
CA ALA A 5 25.08 -6.47 -7.42
C ALA A 5 23.74 -7.05 -6.95
N ASN A 6 23.65 -7.54 -5.71
CA ASN A 6 22.40 -8.03 -5.14
C ASN A 6 21.42 -6.89 -4.82
N LEU A 7 21.90 -5.75 -4.33
CA LEU A 7 21.07 -4.57 -4.08
C LEU A 7 20.51 -3.99 -5.38
N ILE A 8 21.32 -3.89 -6.44
CA ILE A 8 20.87 -3.46 -7.77
C ILE A 8 19.85 -4.45 -8.35
N ARG A 9 20.07 -5.75 -8.18
CA ARG A 9 19.12 -6.79 -8.63
C ARG A 9 17.80 -6.73 -7.86
N SER A 10 17.84 -6.57 -6.54
CA SER A 10 16.63 -6.45 -5.70
C SER A 10 15.84 -5.18 -6.01
N SER A 11 16.53 -4.05 -6.13
CA SER A 11 15.91 -2.75 -6.44
C SER A 11 15.32 -2.73 -7.85
N SER A 12 15.97 -3.37 -8.83
CA SER A 12 15.44 -3.45 -10.20
C SER A 12 14.17 -4.31 -10.28
N VAL A 13 14.08 -5.42 -9.52
CA VAL A 13 12.86 -6.22 -9.44
C VAL A 13 11.70 -5.43 -8.82
N MET A 14 11.95 -4.71 -7.72
CA MET A 14 10.94 -3.83 -7.10
C MET A 14 10.49 -2.69 -8.04
N GLY A 15 11.44 -2.09 -8.76
CA GLY A 15 11.16 -1.04 -9.75
C GLY A 15 10.30 -1.53 -10.91
N LEU A 16 10.64 -2.69 -11.49
CA LEU A 16 9.85 -3.31 -12.56
C LEU A 16 8.44 -3.66 -12.07
N GLY A 17 8.30 -4.23 -10.88
CA GLY A 17 7.00 -4.51 -10.27
C GLY A 17 6.15 -3.26 -10.11
N THR A 18 6.76 -2.13 -9.75
CA THR A 18 6.07 -0.83 -9.62
C THR A 18 5.59 -0.31 -10.97
N ILE A 19 6.43 -0.37 -12.01
CA ILE A 19 6.06 0.06 -13.36
C ILE A 19 4.91 -0.77 -13.90
N ILE A 20 4.99 -2.09 -13.76
CA ILE A 20 3.93 -3.01 -14.20
C ILE A 20 2.62 -2.69 -13.47
N SER A 21 2.67 -2.52 -12.15
CA SER A 21 1.49 -2.18 -11.34
C SER A 21 0.86 -0.84 -11.75
N ARG A 22 1.68 0.15 -12.11
CA ARG A 22 1.19 1.44 -12.61
C ARG A 22 0.58 1.32 -14.01
N ALA A 23 1.20 0.54 -14.89
CA ALA A 23 0.68 0.29 -16.24
C ALA A 23 -0.67 -0.45 -16.20
N THR A 24 -0.78 -1.49 -15.38
CA THR A 24 -2.06 -2.21 -15.20
C THR A 24 -3.12 -1.32 -14.56
N GLY A 25 -2.75 -0.46 -13.61
CA GLY A 25 -3.64 0.56 -13.05
C GLY A 25 -4.15 1.56 -14.09
N LEU A 26 -3.28 2.01 -15.01
CA LEU A 26 -3.68 2.89 -16.10
C LEU A 26 -4.68 2.21 -17.03
N ILE A 27 -4.42 0.95 -17.41
CA ILE A 27 -5.33 0.17 -18.25
C ILE A 27 -6.71 0.05 -17.57
N ARG A 28 -6.74 -0.26 -16.28
CA ARG A 28 -8.00 -0.31 -15.50
C ARG A 28 -8.76 1.03 -15.59
N ASN A 29 -8.06 2.16 -15.45
CA ASN A 29 -8.70 3.48 -15.51
C ASN A 29 -9.27 3.77 -16.89
N LEU A 30 -8.55 3.43 -17.97
CA LEU A 30 -9.05 3.58 -19.34
C LEU A 30 -10.29 2.71 -19.60
N LEU A 31 -10.30 1.47 -19.09
CA LEU A 31 -11.46 0.59 -19.19
C LEU A 31 -12.68 1.14 -18.43
N LEU A 32 -12.47 1.71 -17.24
CA LEU A 32 -13.53 2.36 -16.47
C LEU A 32 -14.10 3.57 -17.22
N VAL A 33 -13.25 4.39 -17.81
CA VAL A 33 -13.69 5.52 -18.65
C VAL A 33 -14.45 5.03 -19.89
N ALA A 34 -14.00 3.96 -20.53
CA ALA A 34 -14.69 3.38 -21.68
C ALA A 34 -16.06 2.79 -21.31
N ALA A 35 -16.18 2.18 -20.12
CA ALA A 35 -17.42 1.53 -19.67
C ALA A 35 -18.44 2.49 -19.04
N LEU A 36 -17.98 3.47 -18.25
CA LEU A 36 -18.83 4.36 -17.45
C LEU A 36 -18.84 5.82 -17.95
N GLY A 37 -17.91 6.17 -18.83
CA GLY A 37 -17.69 7.54 -19.29
C GLY A 37 -16.97 8.42 -18.26
N THR A 38 -16.70 9.67 -18.64
CA THR A 38 -16.11 10.71 -17.77
C THR A 38 -17.16 11.59 -17.09
N GLY A 39 -18.41 11.14 -17.05
CA GLY A 39 -19.53 11.88 -16.45
C GLY A 39 -19.75 11.51 -14.99
N LEU A 40 -20.85 12.02 -14.42
CA LEU A 40 -21.23 11.83 -13.02
C LEU A 40 -21.20 10.36 -12.54
N LEU A 41 -21.50 9.41 -13.43
CA LEU A 41 -21.51 7.98 -13.10
C LEU A 41 -20.10 7.42 -12.82
N GLY A 42 -19.11 7.82 -13.64
CA GLY A 42 -17.72 7.40 -13.45
C GLY A 42 -17.12 8.00 -12.19
N ASP A 43 -17.43 9.27 -11.90
CA ASP A 43 -16.96 9.95 -10.68
C ASP A 43 -17.58 9.35 -9.42
N ALA A 44 -18.90 9.14 -9.41
CA ALA A 44 -19.59 8.51 -8.29
C ALA A 44 -19.07 7.09 -8.02
N PHE A 45 -18.83 6.31 -9.07
CA PHE A 45 -18.23 4.98 -8.95
C PHE A 45 -16.82 5.06 -8.36
N ASN A 46 -15.97 5.97 -8.84
CA ASN A 46 -14.62 6.14 -8.29
C ASN A 46 -14.65 6.51 -6.80
N VAL A 47 -15.45 7.51 -6.42
CA VAL A 47 -15.60 7.94 -5.02
C VAL A 47 -16.08 6.79 -4.14
N ALA A 48 -17.11 6.04 -4.58
CA ALA A 48 -17.64 4.90 -3.85
C ALA A 48 -16.57 3.81 -3.63
N ASN A 49 -15.71 3.57 -4.63
CA ASN A 49 -14.62 2.59 -4.52
C ASN A 49 -13.44 3.07 -3.67
N THR A 50 -13.10 4.36 -3.67
CA THR A 50 -11.95 4.88 -2.90
C THR A 50 -12.30 5.18 -1.45
N THR A 51 -13.55 5.48 -1.13
CA THR A 51 -13.97 5.86 0.23
C THR A 51 -13.62 4.81 1.29
N PRO A 52 -13.90 3.50 1.08
CA PRO A 52 -13.51 2.47 2.05
C PRO A 52 -11.99 2.40 2.22
N ASN A 53 -11.23 2.59 1.14
CA ASN A 53 -9.77 2.57 1.18
C ASN A 53 -9.22 3.73 2.00
N ILE A 54 -9.82 4.92 1.91
CA ILE A 54 -9.44 6.07 2.73
C ILE A 54 -9.63 5.73 4.21
N ILE A 55 -10.79 5.20 4.58
CA ILE A 55 -11.08 4.80 5.96
C ILE A 55 -10.10 3.74 6.43
N TYR A 56 -9.88 2.68 5.63
CA TYR A 56 -8.92 1.62 5.95
C TYR A 56 -7.51 2.17 6.16
N ASN A 57 -7.03 3.05 5.28
CA ASN A 57 -5.69 3.62 5.37
C ASN A 57 -5.54 4.53 6.60
N LEU A 58 -6.56 5.33 6.93
CA LEU A 58 -6.56 6.16 8.14
C LEU A 58 -6.54 5.31 9.42
N LEU A 59 -7.32 4.22 9.45
CA LEU A 59 -7.39 3.34 10.60
C LEU A 59 -6.14 2.47 10.73
N ILE A 60 -5.83 1.66 9.73
CA ILE A 60 -4.72 0.70 9.79
C ILE A 60 -3.37 1.40 9.63
N GLY A 61 -3.21 2.16 8.55
CA GLY A 61 -1.93 2.82 8.22
C GLY A 61 -1.62 4.01 9.13
N GLY A 62 -2.66 4.70 9.62
CA GLY A 62 -2.50 5.83 10.54
C GLY A 62 -2.60 5.42 12.00
N ALA A 63 -3.83 5.30 12.49
CA ALA A 63 -4.12 5.18 13.92
C ALA A 63 -3.51 3.91 14.56
N LEU A 64 -3.74 2.74 13.94
CA LEU A 64 -3.22 1.48 14.46
C LEU A 64 -1.69 1.44 14.33
N SER A 65 -1.11 1.78 13.19
CA SER A 65 0.35 1.76 13.03
C SER A 65 1.05 2.68 14.03
N ALA A 66 0.48 3.85 14.35
CA ALA A 66 1.04 4.79 15.32
C ALA A 66 1.12 4.21 16.75
N VAL A 67 0.20 3.31 17.11
CA VAL A 67 0.14 2.69 18.45
C VAL A 67 0.85 1.33 18.45
N PHE A 68 0.56 0.49 17.48
CA PHE A 68 1.07 -0.88 17.41
C PHE A 68 2.56 -0.94 17.07
N VAL A 69 3.10 -0.06 16.22
CA VAL A 69 4.54 -0.11 15.90
C VAL A 69 5.40 0.15 17.15
N PRO A 70 5.17 1.21 17.96
CA PRO A 70 5.90 1.39 19.21
C PRO A 70 5.72 0.24 20.21
N LEU A 71 4.50 -0.28 20.36
CA LEU A 71 4.20 -1.40 21.27
C LEU A 71 4.98 -2.67 20.88
N ILE A 72 4.97 -3.00 19.59
CA ILE A 72 5.70 -4.16 19.05
C ILE A 72 7.21 -3.94 19.23
N VAL A 73 7.74 -2.75 18.93
CA VAL A 73 9.18 -2.46 19.13
C VAL A 73 9.58 -2.56 20.61
N GLN A 74 8.69 -2.17 21.53
CA GLN A 74 8.94 -2.27 22.96
C GLN A 74 8.85 -3.70 23.49
N SER A 75 7.95 -4.54 22.94
CA SER A 75 7.88 -5.96 23.31
C SER A 75 9.12 -6.74 22.84
N PHE A 76 9.66 -6.43 21.66
CA PHE A 76 10.89 -7.05 21.14
C PHE A 76 12.16 -6.67 21.90
N ARG A 77 12.13 -5.58 22.69
CA ARG A 77 13.28 -5.08 23.47
C ARG A 77 13.33 -5.59 24.91
N GLN A 78 12.25 -6.22 25.40
CA GLN A 78 12.16 -6.81 26.73
C GLN A 78 12.66 -8.26 26.69
N GLU A 79 13.49 -8.69 27.66
CA GLU A 79 14.12 -10.02 27.70
C GLU A 79 13.10 -11.19 27.81
N ASP A 80 11.87 -10.86 28.21
CA ASP A 80 10.70 -11.72 28.38
C ASP A 80 9.74 -11.72 27.17
N GLY A 81 10.12 -11.10 26.04
CA GLY A 81 9.39 -11.17 24.76
C GLY A 81 8.00 -10.52 24.76
N GLY A 82 7.69 -9.71 25.78
CA GLY A 82 6.40 -9.02 25.92
C GLY A 82 5.34 -9.76 26.76
N SER A 83 5.72 -10.75 27.58
CA SER A 83 4.77 -11.54 28.38
C SER A 83 4.01 -10.77 29.49
N ALA A 84 4.35 -9.50 29.75
CA ALA A 84 3.77 -8.71 30.84
C ALA A 84 2.61 -7.78 30.42
N TYR A 85 2.19 -7.78 29.15
CA TYR A 85 1.03 -7.04 28.63
C TYR A 85 0.12 -7.93 27.77
#